data_AF-A0A917V2F9-F1
#
_entry.id   AF-A0A917V2F9-F1
#
_cell.length_a   1.000
_cell.length_b   1.000
_cell.length_c   1.000
_cell.angle_alpha   90.00
_cell.angle_beta   90.00
_cell.angle_gamma   90.00
#
_symmetry.space_group_name_H-M   'P 1'
#
loop_
_entity.id
_entity.type
_entity.pdbx_description
1 polymer ?
#
loop_
_entity_poly.entity_id
_entity_poly.type
_entity_poly.pdbx_seq_one_letter_code
_entity_poly.pdbx_strand_id
1 'polypeptide(L)'
;MKAFFDTNILVYAQREGRKGDTARSLMLSGGSISVQVLNELSNVLRRKRGLDWDEIIDIVEDVMKMLGDPLPITLETHRLGVMLARANGFSFYDSLLLAAAIQDGCDVMYSEDMQHGRVLGTLEIRNPFV
;
A
#
# COMPACT_ATOMS: atom_id res chain seq x y z
N MET A 1 -13.55 10.63 -0.41
CA MET A 1 -12.93 9.55 0.37
C MET A 1 -11.63 9.20 -0.33
N LYS A 2 -10.49 9.46 0.31
CA LYS A 2 -9.17 9.24 -0.27
C LYS A 2 -8.60 7.94 0.27
N ALA A 3 -8.25 7.01 -0.63
CA ALA A 3 -7.74 5.69 -0.28
C ALA A 3 -6.21 5.64 -0.34
N PHE A 4 -5.60 4.83 0.51
CA PHE A 4 -4.21 4.41 0.43
C PHE A 4 -4.15 2.90 0.23
N PHE A 5 -3.23 2.41 -0.61
CA PHE A 5 -3.07 0.98 -0.87
C PHE A 5 -1.79 0.41 -0.25
N ASP A 6 -1.94 -0.68 0.49
CA ASP A 6 -0.85 -1.54 0.92
C ASP A 6 -0.29 -2.36 -0.26
N THR A 7 0.94 -2.84 -0.13
CA THR A 7 1.63 -3.70 -1.09
C THR A 7 0.84 -4.97 -1.41
N ASN A 8 0.15 -5.58 -0.44
CA ASN A 8 -0.65 -6.78 -0.70
C ASN A 8 -1.74 -6.54 -1.76
N ILE A 9 -2.36 -5.36 -1.78
CA ILE A 9 -3.37 -4.99 -2.79
C ILE A 9 -2.75 -4.99 -4.19
N LEU A 10 -1.59 -4.34 -4.35
CA LEU A 10 -0.90 -4.29 -5.64
C LEU A 10 -0.41 -5.68 -6.06
N VAL A 11 0.07 -6.50 -5.14
CA VAL A 11 0.47 -7.89 -5.42
C VAL A 11 -0.74 -8.73 -5.87
N TYR A 12 -1.91 -8.51 -5.28
CA TYR A 12 -3.14 -9.17 -5.73
C TYR A 12 -3.60 -8.70 -7.10
N ALA A 13 -3.44 -7.43 -7.42
CA ALA A 13 -3.77 -6.90 -8.75
C ALA A 13 -2.99 -7.58 -9.88
N GLN A 14 -1.82 -8.16 -9.59
CA GLN A 14 -1.01 -8.97 -10.52
C GLN A 14 -1.43 -10.45 -10.57
N ARG A 15 -2.59 -10.83 -10.02
CA ARG A 15 -3.07 -12.22 -9.98
C ARG A 15 -4.43 -12.36 -10.64
N GLU A 16 -4.69 -13.53 -11.18
CA GLU A 16 -6.03 -13.93 -11.58
C GLU A 16 -6.90 -14.30 -10.36
N GLY A 17 -8.22 -14.29 -10.59
CA GLY A 17 -9.22 -14.68 -9.60
C GLY A 17 -9.73 -13.53 -8.75
N ARG A 18 -10.70 -13.86 -7.88
CA ARG A 18 -11.56 -12.88 -7.18
C ARG A 18 -10.79 -11.78 -6.46
N LYS A 19 -9.73 -12.11 -5.70
CA LYS A 19 -8.93 -11.10 -5.00
C LYS A 19 -8.22 -10.15 -5.96
N GLY A 20 -7.75 -10.66 -7.09
CA GLY A 20 -7.14 -9.82 -8.13
C GLY A 20 -8.15 -8.89 -8.78
N ASP A 21 -9.35 -9.39 -9.07
CA ASP A 21 -10.44 -8.57 -9.63
C ASP A 21 -10.85 -7.45 -8.66
N THR A 22 -11.00 -7.78 -7.37
CA THR A 22 -11.28 -6.79 -6.33
C THR A 22 -10.16 -5.76 -6.22
N ALA A 23 -8.90 -6.19 -6.18
CA ALA A 23 -7.75 -5.29 -6.08
C ALA A 23 -7.65 -4.33 -7.28
N ARG A 24 -7.83 -4.84 -8.50
CA ARG A 24 -7.86 -4.00 -9.72
C ARG A 24 -9.02 -3.00 -9.68
N SER A 25 -10.21 -3.42 -9.28
CA SER A 25 -11.38 -2.55 -9.16
C SER A 25 -11.15 -1.40 -8.16
N LEU A 26 -10.51 -1.70 -7.02
CA LEU A 26 -10.11 -0.69 -6.04
C LEU A 26 -9.10 0.31 -6.61
N MET A 27 -8.05 -0.17 -7.27
CA MET A 27 -7.04 0.71 -7.86
C MET A 27 -7.63 1.60 -8.97
N LEU A 28 -8.55 1.07 -9.79
CA LEU A 28 -9.28 1.83 -10.81
C LEU A 28 -10.19 2.92 -10.21
N SER A 29 -10.60 2.79 -8.95
CA SER A 29 -11.37 3.82 -8.24
C SER A 29 -10.48 4.98 -7.74
N GLY A 30 -9.17 4.87 -7.94
CA GLY A 30 -8.18 5.86 -7.53
C GLY A 30 -7.76 5.74 -6.06
N GLY A 31 -6.61 6.33 -5.75
CA GLY A 31 -6.02 6.33 -4.42
C GLY A 31 -4.54 6.67 -4.50
N SER A 32 -3.84 6.47 -3.40
CA SER A 32 -2.44 6.87 -3.26
C SER A 32 -1.60 5.70 -2.73
N ILE A 33 -0.31 5.74 -3.03
CA ILE A 33 0.71 4.82 -2.54
C ILE A 33 1.95 5.61 -2.17
N SER A 34 2.88 4.99 -1.46
CA SER A 34 4.21 5.56 -1.22
C SER A 34 5.29 4.78 -1.95
N VAL A 35 6.49 5.36 -2.04
CA VAL A 35 7.68 4.67 -2.57
C VAL A 35 7.96 3.36 -1.81
N GLN A 36 7.57 3.26 -0.54
CA GLN A 36 7.71 2.03 0.24
C GLN A 36 6.92 0.87 -0.38
N VAL A 37 5.71 1.15 -0.85
CA VAL A 37 4.85 0.17 -1.51
C VAL A 37 5.51 -0.35 -2.79
N LEU A 38 6.13 0.54 -3.59
CA LEU A 38 6.85 0.15 -4.81
C LEU A 38 8.11 -0.68 -4.51
N ASN A 39 8.85 -0.31 -3.45
CA ASN A 39 10.02 -1.07 -3.00
C ASN A 39 9.63 -2.51 -2.62
N GLU A 40 8.56 -2.65 -1.84
CA GLU A 40 8.07 -3.95 -1.39
C GLU A 40 7.48 -4.76 -2.54
N LEU A 41 6.71 -4.13 -3.44
CA LEU A 41 6.17 -4.75 -4.65
C LEU A 41 7.30 -5.33 -5.50
N SER A 42 8.30 -4.52 -5.82
CA SER A 42 9.45 -4.93 -6.64
C SER A 42 10.18 -6.13 -6.02
N ASN A 43 10.41 -6.10 -4.70
CA ASN A 43 11.03 -7.20 -3.98
C ASN A 43 10.16 -8.49 -3.99
N VAL A 44 8.85 -8.35 -3.84
CA VAL A 44 7.91 -9.49 -3.90
C VAL A 44 7.85 -10.09 -5.30
N LEU A 45 7.74 -9.26 -6.34
CA LEU A 45 7.74 -9.71 -7.73
C LEU A 45 9.05 -10.44 -8.05
N ARG A 46 10.20 -9.87 -7.67
CA ARG A 46 11.49 -10.52 -7.91
C ARG A 46 11.64 -11.84 -7.15
N ARG A 47 11.42 -11.84 -5.82
CA ARG A 47 11.72 -13.01 -4.98
C ARG A 47 10.67 -14.10 -5.03
N LYS A 48 9.38 -13.74 -5.13
CA LYS A 48 8.28 -14.70 -5.04
C LYS A 48 7.67 -15.05 -6.39
N ARG A 49 7.81 -14.19 -7.41
CA ARG A 49 7.29 -14.44 -8.76
C ARG A 49 8.39 -14.77 -9.77
N GLY A 50 9.64 -14.40 -9.47
CA GLY A 50 10.79 -14.71 -10.33
C GLY A 50 10.86 -13.86 -11.59
N LEU A 51 10.10 -12.77 -11.66
CA LEU A 51 10.11 -11.84 -12.80
C LEU A 51 11.50 -11.20 -12.97
N ASP A 52 11.85 -10.89 -14.20
CA ASP A 52 13.04 -10.11 -14.50
C ASP A 52 12.84 -8.61 -14.22
N TRP A 53 13.89 -7.82 -14.41
CA TRP A 53 13.84 -6.39 -14.07
C TRP A 53 13.03 -5.57 -15.08
N ASP A 54 12.99 -5.98 -16.35
CA ASP A 54 12.23 -5.27 -17.38
C ASP A 54 10.73 -5.45 -17.12
N GLU A 55 10.30 -6.68 -16.79
CA GLU A 55 8.93 -6.97 -16.36
C GLU A 55 8.53 -6.19 -15.10
N ILE A 56 9.44 -6.05 -14.13
CA ILE A 56 9.16 -5.29 -12.89
C ILE A 56 9.04 -3.80 -13.19
N ILE A 57 9.90 -3.25 -14.05
CA ILE A 57 9.84 -1.85 -14.47
C ILE A 57 8.50 -1.57 -15.14
N ASP A 58 8.08 -2.40 -16.08
CA ASP A 58 6.80 -2.25 -16.78
C ASP A 58 5.61 -2.25 -15.80
N ILE A 59 5.61 -3.18 -14.83
CA ILE A 59 4.56 -3.24 -13.80
C ILE A 59 4.54 -1.98 -12.92
N VAL A 60 5.70 -1.49 -12.49
CA VAL A 60 5.81 -0.28 -11.65
C VAL A 60 5.33 0.95 -12.42
N GLU A 61 5.73 1.09 -13.69
CA GLU A 61 5.28 2.18 -14.56
C GLU A 61 3.76 2.14 -14.78
N ASP A 62 3.17 0.96 -14.96
CA ASP A 62 1.72 0.83 -15.13
C ASP A 62 0.95 1.16 -13.84
N VAL A 63 1.50 0.83 -12.67
CA VAL A 63 0.95 1.29 -11.38
C VAL A 63 0.99 2.81 -11.28
N MET A 64 2.11 3.44 -11.66
CA MET A 64 2.28 4.90 -11.61
C MET A 64 1.38 5.62 -12.62
N LYS A 65 1.19 5.07 -13.83
CA LYS A 65 0.20 5.60 -14.79
C LYS A 65 -1.22 5.55 -14.25
N MET A 66 -1.54 4.52 -13.45
CA MET A 66 -2.88 4.34 -12.89
C MET A 66 -3.15 5.22 -11.66
N LEU A 67 -2.20 5.32 -10.73
CA LEU A 67 -2.38 5.97 -9.42
C LEU A 67 -1.70 7.33 -9.30
N GLY A 68 -0.87 7.71 -10.27
CA GLY A 68 0.00 8.87 -10.21
C GLY A 68 1.31 8.61 -9.45
N ASP A 69 2.05 9.69 -9.21
CA ASP A 69 3.34 9.61 -8.54
C ASP A 69 3.20 9.13 -7.07
N PRO A 70 4.07 8.20 -6.63
CA PRO A 70 4.05 7.73 -5.26
C PRO A 70 4.55 8.81 -4.29
N LEU A 71 3.98 8.82 -3.08
CA LEU A 71 4.45 9.69 -2.01
C LEU A 71 5.88 9.32 -1.59
N PRO A 72 6.76 10.31 -1.37
CA PRO A 72 8.12 10.04 -0.92
C PRO A 72 8.13 9.52 0.52
N ILE A 73 9.07 8.62 0.84
CA ILE A 73 9.39 8.30 2.24
C ILE A 73 10.35 9.37 2.75
N THR A 74 9.87 10.22 3.65
CA THR A 74 10.66 11.32 4.21
C THR A 74 11.11 11.00 5.65
N LEU A 75 12.01 11.84 6.19
CA LEU A 75 12.35 11.79 7.62
C LEU A 75 11.11 11.99 8.51
N GLU A 76 10.15 12.79 8.07
CA GLU A 76 8.90 13.01 8.80
C GLU A 76 8.04 11.74 8.81
N THR A 77 7.90 11.08 7.65
CA THR A 77 7.24 9.77 7.53
C THR A 77 7.86 8.75 8.47
N HIS A 78 9.20 8.71 8.52
CA HIS A 78 9.93 7.82 9.42
C HIS A 78 9.62 8.10 10.89
N ARG A 79 9.69 9.36 11.32
CA ARG A 79 9.42 9.75 12.72
C ARG A 79 8.00 9.38 13.14
N LEU A 80 7.03 9.68 12.29
CA LEU A 80 5.64 9.31 12.54
C LEU A 80 5.47 7.78 12.58
N GLY A 81 6.10 7.04 11.67
CA GLY A 81 6.08 5.58 11.67
C GLY A 81 6.61 4.97 12.97
N VAL A 82 7.73 5.48 13.51
CA VAL A 82 8.25 5.04 14.82
C VAL A 82 7.24 5.31 15.94
N MET A 83 6.60 6.48 15.94
CA MET A 83 5.59 6.83 16.94
C MET A 83 4.36 5.92 16.85
N LEU A 84 3.87 5.64 15.64
CA LEU A 84 2.75 4.75 15.41
C LEU A 84 3.06 3.32 15.84
N ALA A 85 4.22 2.78 15.47
CA ALA A 85 4.65 1.44 15.87
C ALA A 85 4.65 1.30 17.40
N ARG A 86 5.27 2.27 18.08
CA ARG A 86 5.35 2.29 19.55
C ARG A 86 3.98 2.38 20.21
N ALA A 87 3.10 3.25 19.72
CA ALA A 87 1.81 3.52 20.36
C ALA A 87 0.76 2.44 20.09
N ASN A 88 0.84 1.76 18.95
CA ASN A 88 -0.24 0.92 18.43
C ASN A 88 0.12 -0.56 18.28
N GLY A 89 1.40 -0.93 18.43
CA GLY A 89 1.87 -2.31 18.32
C GLY A 89 1.89 -2.86 16.89
N PHE A 90 1.80 -2.00 15.87
CA PHE A 90 2.02 -2.41 14.48
C PHE A 90 3.49 -2.73 14.23
N SER A 91 3.78 -3.51 13.19
CA SER A 91 5.16 -3.66 12.73
C SER A 91 5.69 -2.31 12.25
N PHE A 92 7.02 -2.16 12.22
CA PHE A 92 7.63 -0.90 11.79
C PHE A 92 7.29 -0.54 10.34
N TYR A 93 7.31 -1.51 9.42
CA TYR A 93 7.00 -1.28 8.02
C TYR A 93 5.52 -0.95 7.81
N ASP A 94 4.60 -1.66 8.47
CA ASP A 94 3.17 -1.30 8.47
C ASP A 94 2.95 0.12 8.97
N SER A 95 3.70 0.51 10.01
CA SER A 95 3.61 1.86 10.58
C SER A 95 4.12 2.93 9.63
N LEU A 96 5.07 2.64 8.74
CA LEU A 96 5.49 3.57 7.69
C LEU A 96 4.41 3.77 6.63
N LEU A 97 3.70 2.70 6.24
CA LEU A 97 2.56 2.80 5.32
C LEU A 97 1.43 3.62 5.94
N LEU A 98 1.09 3.35 7.20
CA LEU A 98 0.09 4.13 7.94
C LEU A 98 0.52 5.60 8.10
N ALA A 99 1.80 5.87 8.36
CA ALA A 99 2.32 7.23 8.43
C ALA A 99 2.15 7.97 7.10
N ALA A 100 2.50 7.34 5.98
CA ALA A 100 2.32 7.93 4.65
C ALA A 100 0.85 8.21 4.34
N ALA A 101 -0.05 7.26 4.64
CA ALA A 101 -1.49 7.42 4.47
C ALA A 101 -2.05 8.59 5.30
N ILE A 102 -1.61 8.72 6.56
CA ILE A 102 -2.02 9.82 7.44
C ILE A 102 -1.52 11.18 6.92
N GLN A 103 -0.24 11.26 6.51
CA GLN A 103 0.34 12.49 5.98
C GLN A 103 -0.33 12.96 4.69
N ASP A 104 -0.78 12.02 3.86
CA ASP A 104 -1.49 12.30 2.62
C ASP A 104 -2.99 12.61 2.83
N GLY A 105 -3.47 12.56 4.08
CA GLY A 105 -4.86 12.82 4.44
C GLY A 105 -5.82 11.76 3.93
N CYS A 106 -5.38 10.50 3.84
CA CYS A 106 -6.25 9.40 3.45
C CYS A 106 -7.28 9.10 4.55
N ASP A 107 -8.49 8.74 4.12
CA ASP A 107 -9.58 8.30 4.98
C ASP A 107 -9.56 6.79 5.20
N VAL A 108 -9.04 6.04 4.22
CA VAL A 108 -9.03 4.56 4.24
C VAL A 108 -7.65 4.02 3.86
N MET A 109 -7.16 3.05 4.62
CA MET A 109 -6.00 2.21 4.31
C MET A 109 -6.49 0.83 3.90
N TYR A 110 -6.31 0.44 2.64
CA TYR A 110 -6.63 -0.91 2.17
C TYR A 110 -5.46 -1.85 2.42
N SER A 111 -5.67 -2.85 3.28
CA SER A 111 -4.67 -3.85 3.64
C SER A 111 -5.34 -5.15 4.05
N GLU A 112 -4.80 -6.29 3.59
CA GLU A 112 -5.22 -7.60 4.05
C GLU A 112 -4.62 -7.96 5.42
N ASP A 113 -3.36 -7.59 5.64
CA ASP A 113 -2.55 -8.07 6.77
C ASP A 113 -2.78 -7.26 8.06
N MET A 114 -3.34 -6.05 7.94
CA MET A 114 -3.67 -5.21 9.08
C MET A 114 -5.09 -5.46 9.61
N GLN A 115 -5.33 -5.07 10.87
CA GLN A 115 -6.61 -5.30 11.54
C GLN A 115 -7.76 -4.50 10.91
N HIS A 116 -8.65 -5.19 10.20
CA HIS A 116 -9.86 -4.59 9.63
C HIS A 116 -10.72 -3.89 10.68
N GLY A 117 -11.23 -2.70 10.35
CA GLY A 117 -12.09 -1.88 11.21
C GLY A 117 -11.33 -1.06 12.24
N ARG A 118 -10.00 -1.17 12.31
CA ARG A 118 -9.17 -0.36 13.20
C ARG A 118 -9.08 1.08 12.68
N VAL A 119 -9.23 2.06 13.57
CA VAL A 119 -9.20 3.49 13.24
C VAL A 119 -8.02 4.18 13.93
N LEU A 120 -7.30 5.00 13.18
CA LEU A 120 -6.17 5.83 13.63
C LEU A 120 -6.44 7.29 13.27
N GLY A 121 -6.97 8.06 14.22
CA GLY A 121 -7.46 9.41 13.93
C GLY A 121 -8.65 9.33 12.97
N THR A 122 -8.48 9.83 11.74
CA THR A 122 -9.49 9.75 10.66
C THR A 122 -9.26 8.59 9.69
N LEU A 123 -8.12 7.89 9.78
CA LEU A 123 -7.77 6.79 8.88
C LEU A 123 -8.36 5.47 9.37
N GLU A 124 -9.21 4.84 8.57
CA GLU A 124 -9.77 3.51 8.84
C GLU A 124 -9.04 2.43 8.03
N ILE A 125 -8.64 1.34 8.67
CA ILE A 125 -8.05 0.18 8.01
C ILE A 125 -9.16 -0.75 7.49
N ARG A 126 -9.17 -0.99 6.18
CA ARG A 126 -10.14 -1.87 5.52
C ARG A 126 -9.47 -3.04 4.81
N ASN A 127 -9.84 -4.26 5.19
CA ASN A 127 -9.52 -5.44 4.39
C ASN A 127 -10.63 -5.63 3.36
N PRO A 128 -10.36 -5.50 2.05
CA PRO A 128 -11.38 -5.59 1.03
C PRO A 128 -11.78 -7.03 0.66
N PHE A 129 -11.21 -8.04 1.33
CA PHE A 129 -11.37 -9.45 0.97
C PHE A 129 -12.15 -10.26 2.01
N VAL A 130 -12.68 -9.63 3.06
CA VAL A 130 -13.44 -10.26 4.15
C VAL A 130 -14.89 -9.81 4.15
#